data_AF-A0A661D904-F1
#
_entry.id   AF-A0A661D904-F1
#
_cell.length_a   1.000
_cell.length_b   1.000
_cell.length_c   1.000
_cell.angle_alpha   90.00
_cell.angle_beta   90.00
_cell.angle_gamma   90.00
#
_symmetry.space_group_name_H-M   'P 1'
#
loop_
_entity.id
_entity.type
_entity.pdbx_description
1 polymer ?
#
loop_
_entity_poly.entity_id
_entity_poly.type
_entity_poly.pdbx_seq_one_letter_code
_entity_poly.pdbx_strand_id
1 'polypeptide(L)' 'MNKKNLSAIFVALFSFFLLTGFFGEEPTPEEARKELTDMRTATLNDLYQIAPSSKKAIQNSAGYAVFSNVGINLFLLST' A
#
# COMPACT_ATOMS: atom_id res chain seq x y z
N MET A 1 29.36 -30.77 -15.59
CA MET A 1 29.26 -29.84 -14.44
C MET A 1 28.84 -30.65 -13.22
N ASN A 2 29.66 -30.68 -12.16
CA ASN A 2 29.41 -31.53 -10.98
C ASN A 2 28.23 -30.99 -10.15
N LYS A 3 27.43 -31.88 -9.55
CA LYS A 3 26.23 -31.53 -8.76
C LYS A 3 26.50 -30.48 -7.68
N LYS A 4 27.71 -30.51 -7.07
CA LYS A 4 28.17 -29.53 -6.08
C LYS A 4 28.32 -28.11 -6.64
N ASN A 5 28.86 -27.98 -7.87
CA ASN A 5 29.04 -26.70 -8.54
C ASN A 5 27.70 -26.12 -9.00
N LEU A 6 26.77 -26.98 -9.43
CA LEU A 6 25.41 -26.58 -9.80
C LEU A 6 24.61 -26.05 -8.59
N SER A 7 24.72 -26.72 -7.43
CA SER A 7 24.10 -26.25 -6.19
C SER A 7 24.69 -24.93 -5.69
N ALA A 8 26.01 -24.76 -5.77
CA ALA A 8 26.67 -23.50 -5.40
C ALA A 8 26.21 -22.32 -6.26
N ILE A 9 26.05 -22.53 -7.58
CA ILE A 9 25.53 -21.52 -8.51
C ILE A 9 24.08 -21.15 -8.14
N PHE A 10 23.25 -22.13 -7.79
CA PHE A 10 21.85 -21.89 -7.43
C PHE A 10 21.71 -21.09 -6.13
N VAL A 11 22.54 -21.39 -5.13
CA VAL A 11 22.58 -20.64 -3.86
C VAL A 11 23.09 -19.21 -4.07
N ALA A 12 24.10 -19.03 -4.94
CA ALA A 12 24.60 -17.70 -5.27
C ALA A 12 23.55 -16.85 -5.99
N LEU A 13 22.81 -17.42 -6.95
CA LEU A 13 21.72 -16.74 -7.65
C LEU A 13 20.56 -16.38 -6.72
N PHE A 14 20.17 -17.30 -5.83
CA PHE A 14 19.11 -17.04 -4.85
C PHE A 14 19.52 -15.95 -3.84
N SER A 15 20.77 -15.98 -3.37
CA SER A 15 21.31 -14.95 -2.47
C SER A 15 21.39 -13.59 -3.16
N PHE A 16 21.78 -13.56 -4.44
CA PHE A 16 21.79 -12.33 -5.23
C PHE A 16 20.39 -11.76 -5.40
N PHE A 17 19.39 -12.60 -5.72
CA PHE A 17 18.00 -12.17 -5.85
C PHE A 17 17.44 -11.60 -4.54
N LEU A 18 17.75 -12.22 -3.39
CA LEU A 18 17.37 -11.70 -2.07
C LEU A 18 18.03 -10.36 -1.74
N LEU A 19 19.29 -10.16 -2.12
CA LEU A 19 20.01 -8.90 -1.88
C LEU A 19 19.56 -7.76 -2.80
N THR A 20 19.00 -8.07 -3.98
CA THR A 20 18.46 -7.06 -4.92
C THR A 20 16.96 -6.80 -4.76
N GLY A 21 16.24 -7.64 -4.00
CA GLY A 21 14.78 -7.68 -3.95
C GLY A 21 14.09 -6.62 -3.09
N PHE A 22 14.79 -5.58 -2.63
CA PHE A 22 14.23 -4.55 -1.74
C PHE A 22 14.38 -3.13 -2.30
N PHE A 23 14.02 -2.93 -3.56
CA PHE A 23 13.77 -1.60 -4.09
C PHE A 23 12.29 -1.52 -4.46
N GLY A 24 11.47 -1.14 -3.47
CA GLY A 24 10.13 -0.65 -3.77
C GLY A 24 10.28 0.67 -4.51
N GLU A 25 9.63 0.79 -5.66
CA GLU A 25 9.57 2.06 -6.38
C GLU A 25 8.85 3.07 -5.48
N GLU A 26 9.56 4.12 -5.05
CA GLU A 26 8.91 5.19 -4.30
C GLU A 26 7.96 5.93 -5.25
N PRO A 27 6.69 6.11 -4.85
CA PRO A 27 5.74 6.80 -5.69
C PRO A 27 6.24 8.23 -5.93
N THR A 28 6.12 8.68 -7.17
CA THR A 28 6.35 10.09 -7.48
C THR A 28 5.39 10.96 -6.66
N PRO A 29 5.72 12.24 -6.41
CA PRO A 29 4.82 13.15 -5.71
C PRO A 29 3.44 13.30 -6.37
N GLU A 30 3.31 13.03 -7.67
CA GLU A 30 2.02 13.04 -8.36
C GLU A 30 1.22 11.76 -8.06
N GLU A 31 1.86 10.59 -8.13
CA GLU A 31 1.23 9.31 -7.81
C GLU A 31 0.75 9.28 -6.35
N ALA A 32 1.57 9.75 -5.41
CA ALA A 32 1.18 9.83 -4.00
C ALA A 32 -0.05 10.71 -3.78
N ARG A 33 -0.14 11.87 -4.46
CA ARG A 33 -1.31 12.75 -4.38
C ARG A 33 -2.55 12.13 -5.02
N LYS A 34 -2.35 11.42 -6.13
CA LYS A 34 -3.42 10.70 -6.82
C LYS A 34 -3.97 9.61 -5.91
N GLU A 35 -3.13 8.81 -5.27
CA GLU A 35 -3.53 7.78 -4.33
C GLU A 35 -4.38 8.34 -3.18
N LEU A 36 -3.93 9.44 -2.56
CA LEU A 36 -4.72 10.12 -1.50
C LEU A 36 -6.08 10.61 -2.01
N THR A 37 -6.13 11.13 -3.24
CA THR A 37 -7.37 11.63 -3.86
C THR A 37 -8.34 10.49 -4.16
N ASP A 38 -7.82 9.38 -4.67
CA ASP A 38 -8.59 8.17 -5.01
C ASP A 38 -9.14 7.54 -3.73
N MET A 39 -8.31 7.40 -2.69
CA MET A 39 -8.72 6.91 -1.37
C MET A 39 -9.85 7.76 -0.78
N ARG A 40 -9.69 9.08 -0.75
CA ARG A 40 -10.72 10.00 -0.28
C ARG A 40 -12.03 9.83 -1.04
N THR A 41 -11.95 9.72 -2.36
CA THR A 41 -13.15 9.61 -3.20
C THR A 41 -13.89 8.30 -2.92
N ALA A 42 -13.18 7.18 -2.84
CA ALA A 42 -13.75 5.88 -2.52
C ALA A 42 -14.41 5.89 -1.13
N THR A 43 -13.66 6.29 -0.08
CA THR A 43 -14.17 6.30 1.29
C THR A 43 -15.41 7.19 1.46
N LEU A 44 -15.43 8.37 0.86
CA LEU A 44 -16.58 9.27 0.95
C LEU A 44 -17.79 8.73 0.18
N ASN A 45 -17.57 8.10 -0.98
CA ASN A 45 -18.66 7.49 -1.73
C ASN A 45 -19.31 6.37 -0.92
N ASP A 46 -18.53 5.49 -0.30
CA ASP A 46 -19.04 4.40 0.52
C ASP A 46 -19.77 4.95 1.76
N LEU A 47 -19.17 5.93 2.44
CA LEU A 47 -19.78 6.58 3.60
C LEU A 47 -21.12 7.22 3.25
N TYR A 48 -21.24 7.88 2.10
CA TYR A 48 -22.49 8.53 1.68
C TYR A 48 -23.56 7.54 1.23
N GLN A 49 -23.18 6.35 0.78
CA GLN A 49 -24.13 5.26 0.53
C GLN A 49 -24.68 4.69 1.84
N ILE A 50 -23.81 4.47 2.84
CA ILE A 50 -24.19 3.88 4.14
C ILE A 50 -24.91 4.90 5.03
N ALA A 51 -24.44 6.15 5.06
CA ALA A 51 -24.94 7.20 5.94
C ALA A 51 -25.04 8.54 5.20
N PRO A 52 -26.10 8.78 4.40
CA PRO A 52 -26.26 10.00 3.60
C PRO A 52 -26.21 11.31 4.41
N SER A 53 -26.63 11.29 5.67
CA SER A 53 -26.61 12.46 6.57
C SER A 53 -25.19 12.96 6.88
N SER A 54 -24.18 12.09 6.78
CA SER A 54 -22.78 12.44 7.00
C SER A 54 -22.26 13.50 6.02
N LYS A 55 -22.85 13.62 4.83
CA LYS A 55 -22.48 14.64 3.84
C LYS A 55 -22.56 16.06 4.42
N LYS A 56 -23.60 16.34 5.20
CA LYS A 56 -23.76 17.64 5.86
C LYS A 56 -22.74 17.83 6.98
N ALA A 57 -22.43 16.79 7.75
CA ALA A 57 -21.42 16.87 8.80
C ALA A 57 -20.03 17.16 8.23
N ILE A 58 -19.65 16.49 7.14
CA ILE A 58 -18.37 16.70 6.47
C ILE A 58 -18.28 18.10 5.84
N GLN A 59 -19.34 18.56 5.16
CA GLN A 59 -19.37 19.89 4.55
C GLN A 59 -19.23 21.04 5.56
N ASN A 60 -19.72 20.86 6.79
CA ASN A 60 -19.64 21.88 7.85
C ASN A 60 -18.44 21.70 8.77
N SER A 61 -17.57 20.72 8.51
CA SER A 61 -16.35 20.49 9.30
C SER A 61 -15.25 21.49 8.92
N ALA A 62 -14.38 21.83 9.87
CA ALA A 62 -13.17 22.60 9.58
C ALA A 62 -12.16 21.81 8.72
N GLY A 63 -12.27 20.48 8.74
CA GLY A 63 -11.45 19.54 7.99
C GLY A 63 -11.83 18.10 8.35
N TYR A 64 -11.44 17.15 7.49
CA TYR A 64 -11.68 15.73 7.69
C TYR A 64 -10.51 14.91 7.17
N ALA A 65 -10.33 13.72 7.75
CA ALA A 65 -9.36 12.72 7.32
C ALA A 65 -10.10 11.44 6.92
N VAL A 66 -9.51 10.71 5.99
CA VAL A 66 -10.01 9.42 5.48
C VAL A 66 -8.88 8.42 5.62
N PHE A 67 -9.23 7.20 5.98
CA PHE A 67 -8.28 6.10 6.12
C PHE A 67 -8.83 4.91 5.36
N SER A 68 -7.93 4.22 4.68
CA SER A 68 -8.18 2.93 4.07
C SER A 68 -7.23 1.91 4.69
N ASN A 69 -7.71 0.68 4.86
CA ASN A 69 -6.88 -0.46 5.23
C ASN A 69 -6.15 -1.06 4.02
N VAL A 70 -6.40 -0.57 2.81
CA VAL A 70 -5.72 -1.00 1.59
C VAL A 70 -4.25 -0.60 1.68
N GLY A 71 -3.34 -1.57 1.53
CA GLY A 71 -1.89 -1.35 1.56
C GLY A 71 -1.24 -1.36 2.95
N ILE A 72 -2.03 -1.39 4.04
CA ILE A 72 -1.48 -1.60 5.38
C ILE A 72 -1.29 -3.12 5.61
N ASN A 73 -0.05 -3.59 5.55
CA ASN A 73 0.32 -4.92 6.04
C ASN A 73 0.26 -4.94 7.57
N LEU A 74 -0.95 -5.04 8.12
CA LEU A 74 -1.21 -5.18 9.56
C LEU A 74 -0.53 -6.41 10.17
N PHE A 75 0.00 -7.34 9.37
CA PHE A 75 0.64 -8.58 9.82
C PHE A 75 1.92 -8.41 10.65
N LEU A 76 2.48 -7.20 10.79
CA LEU A 76 3.64 -6.97 11.66
C LEU A 76 3.29 -6.40 13.05
N LEU A 77 2.06 -5.88 13.26
CA LEU A 77 1.62 -5.27 14.53
C LEU A 77 0.12 -5.42 14.84
N SER A 78 -0.58 -6.32 14.17
CA SER A 78 -1.87 -6.85 14.64
C SER A 78 -1.55 -8.04 15.53
N THR A 79 -2.12 -8.06 16.75
CA THR A 79 -2.06 -9.18 17.71
C THR A 79 -2.11 -10.56 17.06
#